data_AF-A0A485BH08-F1
#
_entry.id   AF-A0A485BH08-F1
#
_cell.length_a   1.000
_cell.length_b   1.000
_cell.length_c   1.000
_cell.angle_alpha   90.00
_cell.angle_beta   90.00
_cell.angle_gamma   90.00
#
_symmetry.space_group_name_H-M   'P 1'
#
loop_
_entity.id
_entity.type
_entity.pdbx_description
1 polymer ?
#
loop_
_entity_poly.entity_id
_entity_poly.type
_entity_poly.pdbx_seq_one_letter_code
_entity_poly.pdbx_strand_id
1 'polypeptide(L)'
;MWVVSVLLVLIAPFFLYVFAPLLKTNIWVGALSGGAYIGFVFSAGAGAMEAYIERVSRNSGFEYGKARTFGCLGWALCATTAGMLFSVNPEWVFWMGSVAALLLLVLVAIAKPQASQATQVLGSLGANRSAVDLKTAVRMFRQRKMWMFILYVVGVACVYDVFDQQFATFFKSFFTTPEAGTRAFGFATTAGEICNAIIMFCSPWIINRIGAKKYLVDCRDGDGGKDDRFIVCHDGR
;
A
#
# COMPACT_ATOMS: atom_id res chain seq x y z
N MET A 1 -8.91 1.45 10.98
CA MET A 1 -7.87 2.50 10.94
C MET A 1 -7.32 2.81 12.32
N TRP A 2 -8.13 3.26 13.27
CA TRP A 2 -7.67 3.53 14.65
C TRP A 2 -6.88 2.39 15.30
N VAL A 3 -7.34 1.14 15.20
CA VAL A 3 -6.63 -0.03 15.74
C VAL A 3 -5.24 -0.19 15.09
N VAL A 4 -5.16 -0.11 13.76
CA VAL A 4 -3.87 -0.23 13.03
C VAL A 4 -2.94 0.94 13.38
N SER A 5 -3.45 2.17 13.48
CA SER A 5 -2.65 3.35 13.84
C SER A 5 -2.10 3.29 15.27
N VAL A 6 -2.90 2.83 16.24
CA VAL A 6 -2.44 2.65 17.63
C VAL A 6 -1.40 1.54 17.73
N LEU A 7 -1.60 0.42 17.02
CA LEU A 7 -0.58 -0.63 16.94
C LEU A 7 0.69 -0.10 16.25
N LEU A 8 0.59 0.76 15.24
CA LEU A 8 1.78 1.34 14.58
C LEU A 8 2.63 2.19 15.55
N VAL A 9 2.00 2.94 16.47
CA VAL A 9 2.71 3.72 17.49
C VAL A 9 3.49 2.82 18.45
N LEU A 10 2.93 1.65 18.78
CA LEU A 10 3.53 0.69 19.70
C LEU A 10 4.68 -0.13 19.09
N ILE A 11 5.12 0.19 17.87
CA ILE A 11 6.17 -0.58 17.19
C ILE A 11 7.51 -0.55 17.93
N ALA A 12 7.99 0.63 18.36
CA ALA A 12 9.25 0.75 19.10
C ALA A 12 9.23 -0.02 20.43
N PRO A 13 8.21 0.16 21.32
CA PRO A 13 8.20 -0.57 22.57
C PRO A 13 7.99 -2.08 22.37
N PHE A 14 7.23 -2.50 21.36
CA PHE A 14 7.06 -3.92 21.07
C PHE A 14 8.36 -4.59 20.60
N PHE A 15 9.10 -3.98 19.66
CA PHE A 15 10.32 -4.58 19.15
C PHE A 15 11.48 -4.57 20.15
N LEU A 16 11.65 -3.47 20.91
CA LEU A 16 12.76 -3.32 21.85
C LEU A 16 12.51 -4.06 23.18
N TYR A 17 11.30 -3.98 23.74
CA TYR A 17 11.03 -4.53 25.08
C TYR A 17 10.31 -5.87 25.10
N VAL A 18 9.64 -6.28 24.03
CA VAL A 18 8.92 -7.56 23.98
C VAL A 18 9.65 -8.54 23.07
N PHE A 19 9.90 -8.17 21.82
CA PHE A 19 10.48 -9.08 20.83
C PHE A 19 11.95 -9.44 21.14
N ALA A 20 12.80 -8.45 21.44
CA ALA A 20 14.22 -8.70 21.75
C ALA A 20 14.46 -9.65 22.95
N PRO A 21 13.76 -9.52 24.10
CA PRO A 21 13.91 -10.48 25.21
C PRO A 21 13.17 -11.80 24.98
N LEU A 22 12.04 -11.81 24.24
CA LEU A 22 11.37 -13.07 23.89
C LEU A 22 12.24 -13.94 22.99
N LEU A 23 13.00 -13.35 22.05
CA LEU A 23 13.89 -14.11 21.19
C LEU A 23 15.00 -14.83 21.96
N LYS A 24 15.48 -14.21 23.06
CA LYS A 24 16.53 -14.78 23.91
C LYS A 24 16.03 -15.87 24.85
N THR A 25 14.75 -15.88 25.19
CA THR A 25 14.15 -16.84 26.13
C THR A 25 13.48 -18.00 25.41
N ASN A 26 12.72 -17.74 24.34
CA ASN A 26 12.08 -18.78 23.55
C ASN A 26 11.84 -18.33 22.10
N ILE A 27 12.65 -18.85 21.18
CA ILE A 27 12.65 -18.48 19.75
C ILE A 27 11.26 -18.67 19.11
N TRP A 28 10.54 -19.74 19.46
CA TRP A 28 9.22 -20.04 18.90
C TRP A 28 8.17 -19.00 19.28
N VAL A 29 8.14 -18.57 20.54
CA VAL A 29 7.18 -17.57 21.04
C VAL A 29 7.53 -16.18 20.50
N GLY A 30 8.82 -15.86 20.40
CA GLY A 30 9.30 -14.64 19.75
C GLY A 30 8.90 -14.59 18.27
N ALA A 31 9.14 -15.65 17.52
CA ALA A 31 8.80 -15.74 16.09
C ALA A 31 7.28 -15.65 15.85
N LEU A 32 6.47 -16.34 16.66
CA LEU A 32 5.01 -16.30 16.52
C LEU A 32 4.44 -14.91 16.85
N SER A 33 4.88 -14.30 17.95
CA SER A 33 4.39 -12.98 18.37
C SER A 33 4.85 -11.87 17.41
N GLY A 34 6.11 -11.89 16.97
CA GLY A 34 6.63 -10.95 15.97
C GLY A 34 5.97 -11.13 14.60
N GLY A 35 5.78 -12.36 14.15
CA GLY A 35 5.11 -12.67 12.89
C GLY A 35 3.65 -12.20 12.87
N ALA A 36 2.90 -12.47 13.95
CA ALA A 36 1.52 -12.00 14.08
C ALA A 36 1.44 -10.47 14.09
N TYR A 37 2.36 -9.80 14.81
CA TYR A 37 2.39 -8.35 14.89
C TYR A 37 2.74 -7.70 13.54
N ILE A 38 3.83 -8.12 12.90
CA ILE A 38 4.26 -7.57 11.60
C ILE A 38 3.21 -7.88 10.52
N GLY A 39 2.67 -9.10 10.49
CA GLY A 39 1.65 -9.50 9.54
C GLY A 39 0.38 -8.66 9.66
N PHE A 40 -0.07 -8.39 10.89
CA PHE A 40 -1.27 -7.59 11.11
C PHE A 40 -1.03 -6.10 10.83
N VAL A 41 0.08 -5.53 11.30
CA VAL A 41 0.34 -4.09 11.22
C VAL A 41 0.83 -3.65 9.84
N PHE A 42 1.75 -4.39 9.22
CA PHE A 42 2.34 -4.01 7.94
C PHE A 42 1.63 -4.65 6.76
N SER A 43 1.45 -5.97 6.74
CA SER A 43 0.86 -6.64 5.57
C SER A 43 -0.64 -6.34 5.47
N ALA A 44 -1.42 -6.65 6.51
CA ALA A 44 -2.85 -6.36 6.51
C ALA A 44 -3.12 -4.84 6.64
N GLY A 45 -2.32 -4.12 7.41
CA GLY A 45 -2.46 -2.68 7.59
C GLY A 45 -2.21 -1.87 6.31
N ALA A 46 -1.17 -2.18 5.53
CA ALA A 46 -0.90 -1.49 4.27
C ALA A 46 -2.04 -1.69 3.26
N GLY A 47 -2.51 -2.93 3.07
CA GLY A 47 -3.62 -3.22 2.17
C GLY A 47 -4.94 -2.56 2.62
N ALA A 48 -5.20 -2.53 3.93
CA ALA A 48 -6.36 -1.83 4.47
C ALA A 48 -6.28 -0.31 4.26
N MET A 49 -5.11 0.29 4.48
CA MET A 49 -4.87 1.73 4.28
C MET A 49 -5.02 2.13 2.82
N GLU A 50 -4.44 1.36 1.89
CA GLU A 50 -4.59 1.60 0.43
C GLU A 50 -6.06 1.54 0.00
N ALA A 51 -6.79 0.49 0.41
CA ALA A 51 -8.21 0.36 0.08
C ALA A 51 -9.06 1.49 0.67
N TYR A 52 -8.69 2.02 1.83
CA TYR A 52 -9.36 3.17 2.43
C TYR A 52 -9.06 4.47 1.69
N ILE A 53 -7.78 4.73 1.38
CA ILE A 53 -7.37 5.91 0.61
C ILE A 53 -8.04 5.90 -0.76
N GLU A 54 -8.17 4.74 -1.41
CA GLU A 54 -8.90 4.60 -2.67
C GLU A 54 -10.38 4.97 -2.52
N ARG A 55 -11.06 4.49 -1.47
CA ARG A 55 -12.46 4.86 -1.20
C ARG A 55 -12.64 6.36 -0.93
N VAL A 56 -11.73 6.97 -0.18
CA VAL A 56 -11.75 8.41 0.10
C VAL A 56 -11.45 9.21 -1.18
N SER A 57 -10.48 8.79 -1.98
CA SER A 57 -10.13 9.37 -3.27
C SER A 57 -11.34 9.42 -4.22
N ARG A 58 -12.11 8.32 -4.32
CA ARG A 58 -13.34 8.27 -5.14
C ARG A 58 -14.44 9.22 -4.63
N ASN A 59 -14.55 9.40 -3.31
CA ASN A 59 -15.58 10.25 -2.71
C ASN A 59 -15.23 11.74 -2.70
N SER A 60 -13.94 12.09 -2.72
CA SER A 60 -13.46 13.47 -2.67
C SER A 60 -12.95 13.99 -4.01
N GLY A 61 -13.01 13.18 -5.08
CA GLY A 61 -12.52 13.55 -6.42
C GLY A 61 -11.00 13.76 -6.49
N PHE A 62 -10.25 13.41 -5.45
CA PHE A 62 -8.79 13.53 -5.41
C PHE A 62 -8.15 12.36 -6.17
N GLU A 63 -7.17 12.61 -7.02
CA GLU A 63 -6.47 11.56 -7.75
C GLU A 63 -5.68 10.63 -6.81
N TYR A 64 -6.05 9.35 -6.76
CA TYR A 64 -5.36 8.32 -5.98
C TYR A 64 -3.85 8.30 -6.23
N GLY A 65 -3.43 8.57 -7.47
CA GLY A 65 -2.02 8.65 -7.87
C GLY A 65 -1.21 9.63 -7.04
N LYS A 66 -1.76 10.83 -6.76
CA LYS A 66 -1.07 11.85 -5.94
C LYS A 66 -0.88 11.41 -4.50
N ALA A 67 -1.88 10.75 -3.90
CA ALA A 67 -1.75 10.20 -2.55
C ALA A 67 -0.65 9.13 -2.48
N ARG A 68 -0.57 8.27 -3.51
CA ARG A 68 0.45 7.23 -3.59
C ARG A 68 1.85 7.81 -3.80
N THR A 69 2.01 8.87 -4.60
CA THR A 69 3.28 9.58 -4.78
C THR A 69 3.85 10.06 -3.44
N PHE A 70 3.03 10.64 -2.55
CA PHE A 70 3.49 11.01 -1.19
C PHE A 70 3.87 9.80 -0.34
N GLY A 71 3.21 8.65 -0.52
CA GLY A 71 3.60 7.37 0.09
C GLY A 71 5.00 6.90 -0.35
N CYS A 72 5.27 6.93 -1.65
CA CYS A 72 6.59 6.58 -2.22
C CYS A 72 7.70 7.52 -1.72
N LEU A 73 7.42 8.83 -1.61
CA LEU A 73 8.36 9.80 -1.04
C LEU A 73 8.67 9.48 0.44
N GLY A 74 7.66 9.12 1.22
CA GLY A 74 7.84 8.67 2.61
C GLY A 74 8.69 7.39 2.70
N TRP A 75 8.45 6.43 1.80
CA TRP A 75 9.26 5.21 1.72
C TRP A 75 10.71 5.50 1.37
N ALA A 76 10.95 6.36 0.38
CA ALA A 76 12.29 6.79 -0.03
C ALA A 76 13.06 7.50 1.10
N LEU A 77 12.37 8.39 1.83
CA LEU A 77 12.96 9.05 3.00
C LEU A 77 13.31 8.04 4.09
N CYS A 78 12.37 7.14 4.41
CA CYS A 78 12.60 6.09 5.41
C CYS A 78 13.74 5.13 5.02
N ALA A 79 13.80 4.68 3.76
CA ALA A 79 14.85 3.79 3.25
C ALA A 79 16.24 4.44 3.33
N THR A 80 16.34 5.73 3.00
CA THR A 80 17.59 6.48 3.10
C THR A 80 18.04 6.60 4.56
N THR A 81 17.13 7.03 5.44
CA THR A 81 17.45 7.20 6.86
C THR A 81 17.79 5.85 7.51
N ALA A 82 17.05 4.79 7.20
CA ALA A 82 17.34 3.43 7.65
C ALA A 82 18.72 2.97 7.15
N GLY A 83 19.02 3.12 5.86
CA GLY A 83 20.31 2.73 5.28
C GLY A 83 21.51 3.40 5.96
N MET A 84 21.38 4.68 6.35
CA MET A 84 22.41 5.39 7.11
C MET A 84 22.47 4.93 8.58
N LEU A 85 21.35 4.91 9.29
CA LEU A 85 21.30 4.64 10.73
C LEU A 85 21.52 3.18 11.10
N PHE A 86 21.19 2.22 10.23
CA PHE A 86 21.42 0.79 10.49
C PHE A 86 22.90 0.46 10.73
N SER A 87 23.82 1.26 10.19
CA SER A 87 25.26 1.09 10.38
C SER A 87 25.78 1.61 11.73
N VAL A 88 25.01 2.45 12.44
CA VAL A 88 25.41 3.02 13.74
C VAL A 88 24.68 2.32 14.88
N ASN A 89 23.36 2.36 14.87
CA ASN A 89 22.51 1.78 15.90
C ASN A 89 21.09 1.56 15.33
N PRO A 90 20.63 0.31 15.16
CA PRO A 90 19.33 0.01 14.56
C PRO A 90 18.14 0.45 15.43
N GLU A 91 18.34 0.62 16.74
CA GLU A 91 17.29 1.05 17.68
C GLU A 91 16.69 2.42 17.33
N TRP A 92 17.49 3.33 16.78
CA TRP A 92 17.01 4.65 16.37
C TRP A 92 16.00 4.60 15.22
N VAL A 93 16.11 3.61 14.33
CA VAL A 93 15.16 3.41 13.24
C VAL A 93 13.78 3.07 13.79
N PHE A 94 13.72 2.23 14.82
CA PHE A 94 12.46 1.88 15.48
C PHE A 94 11.84 3.07 16.21
N TRP A 95 12.64 3.87 16.93
CA TRP A 95 12.18 5.08 17.60
C TRP A 95 11.64 6.13 16.64
N MET A 96 12.35 6.41 15.54
CA MET A 96 11.85 7.32 14.50
C MET A 96 10.55 6.81 13.88
N GLY A 97 10.44 5.50 13.65
CA GLY A 97 9.20 4.89 13.16
C GLY A 97 8.02 5.10 14.11
N SER A 98 8.22 4.97 15.42
CA SER A 98 7.18 5.22 16.43
C SER A 98 6.80 6.70 16.51
N VAL A 99 7.77 7.63 16.41
CA VAL A 99 7.49 9.08 16.33
C VAL A 99 6.69 9.43 15.08
N ALA A 100 7.05 8.88 13.92
CA ALA A 100 6.30 9.08 12.68
C ALA A 100 4.88 8.50 12.77
N ALA A 101 4.72 7.33 13.40
CA ALA A 101 3.41 6.74 13.65
C ALA A 101 2.55 7.58 14.62
N LEU A 102 3.16 8.20 15.63
CA LEU A 102 2.49 9.13 16.54
C LEU A 102 1.99 10.36 15.78
N LEU A 103 2.84 10.92 14.91
CA LEU A 103 2.50 12.06 14.06
C LEU A 103 1.33 11.70 13.13
N LEU A 104 1.35 10.49 12.54
CA LEU A 104 0.24 9.97 11.75
C LEU A 104 -1.03 9.81 12.59
N LEU A 105 -0.95 9.32 13.83
CA LEU A 105 -2.10 9.20 14.73
C LEU A 105 -2.71 10.57 15.05
N VAL A 106 -1.88 11.57 15.35
CA VAL A 106 -2.31 12.95 15.58
C VAL A 106 -2.96 13.53 14.32
N LEU A 107 -2.36 13.30 13.15
CA LEU A 107 -2.91 13.76 11.88
C LEU A 107 -4.27 13.13 11.60
N VAL A 108 -4.44 11.82 11.83
CA VAL A 108 -5.73 11.12 11.71
C VAL A 108 -6.76 11.65 12.70
N ALA A 109 -6.34 12.02 13.92
CA ALA A 109 -7.21 12.61 14.93
C ALA A 109 -7.67 14.03 14.56
N ILE A 110 -6.78 14.86 14.02
CA ILE A 110 -7.09 16.23 13.57
C ILE A 110 -7.91 16.22 12.28
N ALA A 111 -7.51 15.38 11.32
CA ALA A 111 -8.19 15.23 10.04
C ALA A 111 -9.60 14.66 10.18
N LYS A 112 -10.02 14.28 11.42
CA LYS A 112 -11.34 13.73 11.83
C LYS A 112 -12.03 13.20 10.59
N PRO A 113 -11.74 11.96 10.14
CA PRO A 113 -12.13 11.49 8.82
C PRO A 113 -13.59 11.89 8.64
N GLN A 114 -13.82 12.95 7.85
CA GLN A 114 -15.13 13.53 7.75
C GLN A 114 -15.96 12.33 7.33
N ALA A 115 -16.92 11.96 8.17
CA ALA A 115 -18.02 11.17 7.70
C ALA A 115 -18.58 12.03 6.57
N SER A 116 -18.10 11.77 5.36
CA SER A 116 -18.61 12.40 4.16
C SER A 116 -20.11 12.28 4.30
N GLN A 117 -20.85 13.34 4.01
CA GLN A 117 -22.31 13.38 4.21
C GLN A 117 -22.99 12.12 3.62
N ALA A 118 -22.37 11.45 2.64
CA ALA A 118 -22.72 10.11 2.16
C ALA A 118 -22.79 9.01 3.24
N THR A 119 -21.90 8.97 4.25
CA THR A 119 -21.90 7.97 5.35
C THR A 119 -22.98 8.24 6.39
N GLN A 120 -23.32 9.51 6.65
CA GLN A 120 -24.46 9.86 7.52
C GLN A 120 -25.80 9.60 6.81
N VAL A 121 -25.89 9.87 5.52
CA VAL A 121 -27.10 9.56 4.71
C VAL A 121 -27.25 8.05 4.48
N LEU A 122 -26.15 7.29 4.29
CA LEU A 122 -26.20 5.81 4.28
C LEU A 122 -26.63 5.23 5.64
N GLY A 123 -26.21 5.85 6.74
CA GLY A 123 -26.62 5.48 8.09
C GLY A 123 -28.10 5.73 8.37
N SER A 124 -28.68 6.80 7.81
CA SER A 124 -30.11 7.10 7.96
C SER A 124 -31.03 6.28 7.04
N LEU A 125 -30.49 5.70 5.96
CA LEU A 125 -31.26 4.92 4.98
C LEU A 125 -31.36 3.42 5.30
N GLY A 126 -30.81 2.94 6.43
CA GLY A 126 -30.93 1.52 6.84
C GLY A 126 -30.32 0.52 5.84
N ALA A 127 -29.63 1.00 4.82
CA ALA A 127 -28.99 0.20 3.80
C ALA A 127 -27.59 -0.20 4.26
N ASN A 128 -27.51 -0.90 5.40
CA ASN A 128 -26.39 -1.78 5.68
C ASN A 128 -26.47 -2.99 4.74
N ARG A 129 -26.42 -2.76 3.43
CA ARG A 129 -26.01 -3.80 2.51
C ARG A 129 -24.53 -3.97 2.78
N SER A 130 -24.18 -5.02 3.52
CA SER A 130 -22.80 -5.52 3.56
C SER A 130 -22.30 -5.58 2.11
N ALA A 131 -21.42 -4.66 1.72
CA ALA A 131 -20.90 -4.57 0.36
C ALA A 131 -20.13 -5.85 -0.06
N VAL A 132 -19.89 -6.74 0.90
CA VAL A 132 -19.34 -8.08 0.70
C VAL A 132 -20.22 -9.06 1.46
N ASP A 133 -21.23 -9.61 0.79
CA ASP A 133 -21.95 -10.78 1.27
C ASP A 133 -21.00 -11.99 1.18
N LEU A 134 -20.81 -12.73 2.28
CA LEU A 134 -19.94 -13.91 2.33
C LEU A 134 -20.33 -14.92 1.24
N LYS A 135 -21.63 -14.98 0.92
CA LYS A 135 -22.17 -15.81 -0.15
C LYS A 135 -21.69 -15.38 -1.54
N THR A 136 -21.51 -14.07 -1.75
CA THR A 136 -20.96 -13.52 -2.99
C THR A 136 -19.46 -13.78 -3.08
N ALA A 137 -18.70 -13.65 -1.98
CA ALA A 137 -17.28 -13.99 -1.95
C ALA A 137 -17.03 -15.49 -2.28
N VAL A 138 -17.81 -16.39 -1.68
CA VAL A 138 -17.74 -17.84 -1.99
C VAL A 138 -18.13 -18.12 -3.44
N ARG A 139 -19.07 -17.36 -4.02
CA ARG A 139 -19.43 -17.48 -5.44
C ARG A 139 -18.30 -17.05 -6.38
N MET A 140 -17.42 -16.14 -5.97
CA MET A 140 -16.25 -15.74 -6.75
C MET A 140 -15.21 -16.88 -6.84
N PHE A 141 -14.99 -17.63 -5.74
CA PHE A 141 -14.11 -18.82 -5.74
C PHE A 141 -14.54 -19.92 -6.72
N ARG A 142 -15.81 -19.93 -7.15
CA ARG A 142 -16.32 -20.87 -8.16
C ARG A 142 -15.97 -20.47 -9.60
N GLN A 143 -15.51 -19.23 -9.85
CA GLN A 143 -15.18 -18.77 -11.20
C GLN A 143 -13.76 -19.18 -11.61
N ARG A 144 -13.61 -19.82 -12.78
CA ARG A 144 -12.29 -20.21 -13.34
C ARG A 144 -11.37 -19.00 -13.56
N LYS A 145 -11.93 -17.84 -13.90
CA LYS A 145 -11.16 -16.59 -14.08
C LYS A 145 -10.47 -16.14 -12.79
N MET A 146 -11.09 -16.37 -11.63
CA MET A 146 -10.49 -16.05 -10.34
C MET A 146 -9.30 -16.95 -10.04
N TRP A 147 -9.38 -18.26 -10.34
CA TRP A 147 -8.24 -19.17 -10.19
C TRP A 147 -7.08 -18.84 -11.12
N MET A 148 -7.36 -18.46 -12.37
CA MET A 148 -6.31 -17.96 -13.29
C MET A 148 -5.67 -16.68 -12.77
N PHE A 149 -6.45 -15.76 -12.18
CA PHE A 149 -5.92 -14.56 -11.55
C PHE A 149 -5.07 -14.88 -10.31
N ILE A 150 -5.54 -15.79 -9.44
CA ILE A 150 -4.77 -16.26 -8.28
C ILE A 150 -3.46 -16.89 -8.75
N LEU A 151 -3.48 -17.75 -9.76
CA LEU A 151 -2.27 -18.36 -10.32
C LEU A 151 -1.30 -17.30 -10.86
N TYR A 152 -1.81 -16.27 -11.53
CA TYR A 152 -1.00 -15.16 -12.00
C TYR A 152 -0.37 -14.36 -10.85
N VAL A 153 -1.15 -14.02 -9.82
CA VAL A 153 -0.65 -13.29 -8.64
C VAL A 153 0.39 -14.13 -7.88
N VAL A 154 0.12 -15.42 -7.66
CA VAL A 154 1.05 -16.33 -6.98
C VAL A 154 2.31 -16.58 -7.82
N GLY A 155 2.16 -16.75 -9.14
CA GLY A 155 3.27 -17.07 -10.04
C GLY A 155 4.16 -15.88 -10.38
N VAL A 156 3.61 -14.67 -10.46
CA VAL A 156 4.37 -13.47 -10.84
C VAL A 156 4.62 -12.57 -9.65
N ALA A 157 3.57 -12.09 -8.97
CA ALA A 157 3.72 -11.11 -7.90
C ALA A 157 4.43 -11.70 -6.68
N CYS A 158 4.00 -12.87 -6.19
CA CYS A 158 4.66 -13.48 -5.03
C CYS A 158 6.09 -13.92 -5.32
N VAL A 159 6.38 -14.44 -6.52
CA VAL A 159 7.75 -14.82 -6.92
C VAL A 159 8.64 -13.58 -6.98
N TYR A 160 8.14 -12.48 -7.54
CA TYR A 160 8.84 -11.21 -7.59
C TYR A 160 9.11 -10.64 -6.18
N ASP A 161 8.12 -10.64 -5.29
CA ASP A 161 8.28 -10.16 -3.91
C ASP A 161 9.34 -10.98 -3.14
N VAL A 162 9.35 -12.31 -3.29
CA VAL A 162 10.37 -13.17 -2.67
C VAL A 162 11.75 -12.90 -3.27
N PHE A 163 11.82 -12.70 -4.59
CA PHE A 163 13.05 -12.32 -5.26
C PHE A 163 13.59 -10.99 -4.72
N ASP A 164 12.75 -9.95 -4.61
CA ASP A 164 13.17 -8.62 -4.13
C ASP A 164 13.63 -8.65 -2.67
N GLN A 165 12.95 -9.41 -1.81
CA GLN A 165 13.37 -9.62 -0.42
C GLN A 165 14.76 -10.25 -0.31
N GLN A 166 15.06 -11.26 -1.14
CA GLN A 166 16.36 -11.94 -1.13
C GLN A 166 17.43 -11.15 -1.90
N PHE A 167 17.02 -10.35 -2.87
CA PHE A 167 17.91 -9.48 -3.63
C PHE A 167 18.66 -8.52 -2.70
N ALA A 168 18.02 -8.01 -1.65
CA ALA A 168 18.68 -7.18 -0.65
C ALA A 168 19.88 -7.89 0.02
N THR A 169 19.76 -9.18 0.32
CA THR A 169 20.85 -9.98 0.92
C THR A 169 21.94 -10.28 -0.10
N PHE A 170 21.54 -10.63 -1.33
CA PHE A 170 22.46 -10.84 -2.44
C PHE A 170 23.26 -9.58 -2.79
N PHE A 171 22.61 -8.42 -2.83
CA PHE A 171 23.24 -7.14 -3.15
C PHE A 171 24.31 -6.75 -2.12
N LYS A 172 24.07 -7.02 -0.83
CA LYS A 172 25.06 -6.79 0.23
C LYS A 172 26.31 -7.66 0.07
N SER A 173 26.19 -8.85 -0.50
CA SER A 173 27.33 -9.78 -0.69
C SER A 173 28.39 -9.29 -1.69
N PHE A 174 28.04 -8.34 -2.56
CA PHE A 174 28.97 -7.72 -3.51
C PHE A 174 29.91 -6.68 -2.88
N PHE A 175 29.63 -6.26 -1.63
CA PHE A 175 30.43 -5.24 -0.95
C PHE A 175 31.38 -5.89 0.06
N THR A 176 32.57 -5.31 0.17
CA THR A 176 33.61 -5.77 1.11
C THR A 176 33.21 -5.55 2.57
N THR A 177 32.34 -4.57 2.85
CA THR A 177 31.76 -4.35 4.18
C THR A 177 30.23 -4.36 4.14
N PRO A 178 29.55 -5.04 5.08
CA PRO A 178 28.09 -5.13 5.13
C PRO A 178 27.41 -3.78 5.36
N GLU A 179 28.12 -2.83 5.99
CA GLU A 179 27.68 -1.46 6.22
C GLU A 179 27.61 -0.65 4.92
N ALA A 180 28.64 -0.75 4.07
CA ALA A 180 28.64 -0.10 2.76
C ALA A 180 27.54 -0.67 1.85
N GLY A 181 27.34 -1.99 1.88
CA GLY A 181 26.26 -2.65 1.14
C GLY A 181 24.87 -2.22 1.60
N THR A 182 24.66 -2.04 2.90
CA THR A 182 23.36 -1.59 3.46
C THR A 182 23.08 -0.13 3.08
N ARG A 183 24.08 0.75 3.10
CA ARG A 183 23.94 2.13 2.65
C ARG A 183 23.63 2.22 1.15
N ALA A 184 24.39 1.49 0.33
CA ALA A 184 24.19 1.46 -1.12
C ALA A 184 22.81 0.91 -1.49
N PHE A 185 22.35 -0.14 -0.81
CA PHE A 185 21.01 -0.68 -0.99
C PHE A 185 19.93 0.35 -0.63
N GLY A 186 20.07 1.04 0.51
CA GLY A 186 19.16 2.11 0.91
C GLY A 186 19.05 3.20 -0.16
N PHE A 187 20.18 3.68 -0.70
CA PHE A 187 20.17 4.68 -1.78
C PHE A 187 19.56 4.16 -3.08
N ALA A 188 19.81 2.89 -3.45
CA ALA A 188 19.22 2.29 -4.63
C ALA A 188 17.70 2.17 -4.51
N THR A 189 17.18 1.73 -3.36
CA THR A 189 15.74 1.67 -3.07
C THR A 189 15.12 3.08 -3.12
N THR A 190 15.76 4.07 -2.53
CA THR A 190 15.31 5.47 -2.58
C THR A 190 15.22 5.99 -4.00
N ALA A 191 16.24 5.76 -4.83
CA ALA A 191 16.23 6.17 -6.23
C ALA A 191 15.10 5.48 -7.01
N GLY A 192 14.89 4.18 -6.76
CA GLY A 192 13.79 3.41 -7.34
C GLY A 192 12.42 3.99 -7.00
N GLU A 193 12.17 4.28 -5.71
CA GLU A 193 10.89 4.85 -5.26
C GLU A 193 10.66 6.29 -5.74
N ILE A 194 11.72 7.10 -5.88
CA ILE A 194 11.60 8.44 -6.49
C ILE A 194 11.24 8.31 -7.97
N CYS A 195 11.88 7.40 -8.71
CA CYS A 195 11.49 7.12 -10.10
C CYS A 195 10.04 6.65 -10.20
N ASN A 196 9.62 5.75 -9.30
CA ASN A 196 8.24 5.28 -9.23
C ASN A 196 7.27 6.44 -8.95
N ALA A 197 7.59 7.31 -8.00
CA ALA A 197 6.82 8.50 -7.67
C ALA A 197 6.65 9.44 -8.89
N ILE A 198 7.72 9.65 -9.68
CA ILE A 198 7.68 10.45 -10.91
C ILE A 198 6.76 9.78 -11.94
N ILE A 199 6.88 8.47 -12.16
CA ILE A 199 6.03 7.74 -13.11
C ILE A 199 4.57 7.82 -12.69
N MET A 200 4.26 7.62 -11.40
CA MET A 200 2.89 7.70 -10.88
C MET A 200 2.31 9.11 -10.98
N PHE A 201 3.13 10.15 -10.77
CA PHE A 201 2.70 11.53 -10.97
C PHE A 201 2.40 11.85 -12.44
N CYS A 202 3.18 11.29 -13.37
CA CYS A 202 2.99 11.44 -14.82
C CYS A 202 1.90 10.52 -15.39
N SER A 203 1.49 9.48 -14.66
CA SER A 203 0.54 8.46 -15.13
C SER A 203 -0.82 9.03 -15.58
N PRO A 204 -1.48 9.96 -14.85
CA PRO A 204 -2.72 10.56 -15.30
C PRO A 204 -2.57 11.34 -16.62
N TRP A 205 -1.43 12.02 -16.80
CA TRP A 205 -1.15 12.76 -18.02
C TRP A 205 -0.94 11.82 -19.22
N ILE A 206 -0.21 10.72 -19.02
CA ILE A 206 0.00 9.69 -20.04
C ILE A 206 -1.32 8.99 -20.39
N ILE A 207 -2.13 8.63 -19.39
CA ILE A 207 -3.42 7.97 -19.60
C ILE A 207 -4.40 8.90 -20.30
N ASN A 208 -4.48 10.18 -19.93
CA ASN A 208 -5.32 11.15 -20.64
C ASN A 208 -4.85 11.38 -22.08
N ARG A 209 -3.54 11.31 -22.36
CA ARG A 209 -2.98 11.49 -23.71
C ARG A 209 -3.17 10.27 -24.62
N ILE A 210 -3.09 9.06 -24.06
CA ILE A 210 -3.33 7.80 -24.78
C ILE A 210 -4.83 7.52 -24.90
N GLY A 211 -5.62 7.85 -23.88
CA GLY A 211 -7.07 7.69 -23.82
C GLY A 211 -7.82 8.70 -24.70
N ALA A 212 -7.42 9.97 -24.74
CA ALA A 212 -8.08 10.97 -25.59
C ALA A 212 -8.03 10.62 -27.09
N LYS A 213 -6.97 9.94 -27.55
CA LYS A 213 -6.86 9.54 -28.97
C LYS A 213 -7.74 8.37 -29.38
N LYS A 214 -8.21 7.53 -28.45
CA LYS A 214 -9.01 6.33 -28.78
C LYS A 214 -10.52 6.56 -28.73
N TYR A 215 -10.98 7.61 -28.04
CA TYR A 215 -12.41 7.98 -28.00
C TYR A 215 -12.77 9.13 -28.97
N LEU A 216 -11.84 10.06 -29.26
CA LEU A 216 -12.12 11.19 -30.18
C LEU A 216 -12.15 10.82 -31.67
N VAL A 217 -11.62 9.65 -32.05
CA VAL A 217 -11.70 9.16 -33.44
C VAL A 217 -12.97 8.30 -33.64
N ASP A 218 -13.48 7.65 -32.59
CA ASP A 218 -14.67 6.80 -32.67
C ASP A 218 -15.99 7.60 -32.57
N CYS A 219 -15.95 8.82 -32.01
CA CYS A 219 -17.11 9.71 -31.96
C CYS A 219 -17.32 10.58 -33.22
N ARG A 220 -16.47 10.49 -34.25
CA ARG A 220 -16.62 11.30 -35.48
C ARG A 220 -17.08 10.51 -36.72
N ASP A 221 -17.00 9.18 -36.70
CA ASP A 221 -17.31 8.31 -37.86
C ASP A 221 -18.42 7.26 -37.60
N GLY A 222 -19.33 7.52 -36.65
CA GLY A 222 -20.30 6.54 -36.18
C GLY A 222 -21.77 6.96 -36.21
N ASP A 223 -22.20 7.79 -37.16
CA ASP A 223 -23.64 7.96 -37.41
C ASP A 223 -24.12 6.85 -38.35
N GLY A 224 -24.59 5.74 -37.79
CA GLY A 224 -25.18 4.66 -38.57
C GLY A 224 -25.18 3.29 -37.91
N GLY A 225 -26.25 2.98 -37.17
CA GLY A 225 -26.79 1.61 -37.11
C GLY A 225 -26.40 0.75 -35.91
N LYS A 226 -27.39 0.52 -35.03
CA LYS A 226 -27.72 -0.71 -34.29
C LYS A 226 -26.60 -1.76 -34.09
N ASP A 227 -26.12 -1.90 -32.85
CA ASP A 227 -26.39 -3.05 -31.97
C ASP A 227 -25.39 -3.11 -30.79
N ASP A 228 -25.95 -3.26 -29.59
CA ASP A 228 -25.39 -3.76 -28.33
C ASP A 228 -23.86 -3.73 -28.14
N ARG A 229 -23.36 -2.61 -27.60
CA ARG A 229 -22.15 -2.59 -26.77
C ARG A 229 -22.32 -1.64 -25.60
N PHE A 230 -22.57 -2.24 -24.43
CA PHE A 230 -22.51 -1.63 -23.12
C PHE A 230 -21.09 -1.10 -22.87
N ILE A 231 -20.81 0.13 -23.32
CA ILE A 231 -19.65 0.91 -22.89
C ILE A 231 -20.17 1.98 -21.95
N VAL A 232 -19.68 1.88 -20.72
CA VAL A 232 -19.92 2.79 -19.62
C VAL A 232 -19.43 4.19 -20.01
N CYS A 233 -20.33 5.03 -20.49
CA CYS A 233 -20.17 6.48 -20.40
C CYS A 233 -20.28 6.85 -18.92
N HIS A 234 -19.14 6.99 -18.24
CA HIS A 234 -19.07 7.71 -16.98
C HIS A 234 -18.53 9.11 -17.29
N ASP A 235 -19.44 10.04 -17.60
CA ASP A 235 -19.20 11.46 -17.46
C ASP A 235 -20.52 12.19 -17.16
N GLY A 236 -20.45 13.23 -16.32
CA GLY A 236 -21.43 14.31 -16.35
C GLY A 236 -22.34 14.54 -15.14
N ARG A 237 -21.79 14.70 -13.92
CA ARG A 237 -22.06 15.82 -12.98
C ARG A 237 -21.56 15.54 -11.56
#